data_AF-A0A1I4J3B7-F1
#
_entry.id   AF-A0A1I4J3B7-F1
#
_cell.length_a   1.000
_cell.length_b   1.000
_cell.length_c   1.000
_cell.angle_alpha   90.00
_cell.angle_beta   90.00
_cell.angle_gamma   90.00
#
_symmetry.space_group_name_H-M   'P 1'
#
loop_
_entity.id
_entity.type
_entity.pdbx_description
1 polymer ?
#
loop_
_entity_poly.entity_id
_entity_poly.type
_entity_poly.pdbx_seq_one_letter_code
_entity_poly.pdbx_strand_id
1 'polypeptide(L)'
;MRPSDYPLSCAKFPAILRVGEAFIVANLDELAHLLCRAAALAQALPDQTSIDFESQCKDELDKFSTNLIKDTEIERMVRQRGGQQIFRQAMLEYWGNACAFTGIALPEVLRASHAKPWLECLSDAERLEVFNAFC
;
A
#
# COMPACT_ATOMS: atom_id res chain seq x y z
N MET A 1 7.08 -22.16 -20.28
CA MET A 1 6.07 -21.13 -19.98
C MET A 1 6.75 -20.03 -19.17
N ARG A 2 6.51 -18.76 -19.51
CA ARG A 2 7.24 -17.63 -18.90
C ARG A 2 6.51 -17.16 -17.64
N PRO A 3 7.22 -16.72 -16.58
CA PRO A 3 6.61 -16.25 -15.33
C PRO A 3 5.66 -15.04 -15.45
N SER A 4 5.49 -14.43 -16.62
CA SER A 4 4.67 -13.23 -16.82
C SER A 4 3.20 -13.50 -17.18
N ASP A 5 2.78 -14.76 -17.27
CA ASP A 5 1.43 -15.12 -17.74
C ASP A 5 0.39 -15.25 -16.61
N TYR A 6 0.76 -14.98 -15.35
CA TYR A 6 -0.18 -14.98 -14.23
C TYR A 6 -0.76 -13.57 -14.05
N PRO A 7 -2.07 -13.36 -14.22
CA PRO A 7 -2.72 -12.15 -13.74
C PRO A 7 -2.68 -12.22 -12.21
N LEU A 8 -1.63 -11.67 -11.61
CA LEU A 8 -1.45 -11.53 -10.16
C LEU A 8 -2.47 -10.53 -9.62
N SER A 9 -3.74 -10.93 -9.61
CA SER A 9 -4.78 -10.27 -8.83
C SER A 9 -4.53 -10.61 -7.36
N CYS A 10 -3.60 -9.88 -6.73
CA CYS A 10 -3.31 -9.98 -5.29
C CYS A 10 -4.51 -9.62 -4.39
N ALA A 11 -5.64 -9.19 -4.96
CA ALA A 11 -6.84 -8.79 -4.25
C ALA A 11 -7.79 -9.94 -3.91
N LYS A 12 -7.70 -11.08 -4.60
CA LYS A 12 -8.58 -12.24 -4.32
C LYS A 12 -7.84 -13.28 -3.51
N PHE A 13 -8.35 -13.60 -2.33
CA PHE A 13 -7.94 -14.82 -1.65
C PHE A 13 -8.33 -15.98 -2.58
N PRO A 14 -7.39 -16.82 -3.04
CA PRO A 14 -7.77 -17.98 -3.81
C PRO A 14 -8.65 -18.85 -2.90
N ALA A 15 -9.56 -19.63 -3.49
CA ALA A 15 -10.45 -20.52 -2.75
C ALA A 15 -9.65 -21.70 -2.16
N ILE A 16 -8.78 -21.39 -1.22
CA ILE A 16 -7.79 -22.28 -0.62
C ILE A 16 -8.42 -22.92 0.59
N LEU A 17 -8.33 -24.25 0.65
CA LEU A 17 -8.81 -24.99 1.79
C LEU A 17 -7.92 -24.67 3.00
N ARG A 18 -8.49 -24.05 4.03
CA ARG A 18 -7.86 -23.90 5.33
C ARG A 18 -8.21 -25.10 6.20
N VAL A 19 -7.20 -25.82 6.68
CA VAL A 19 -7.35 -26.93 7.63
C VAL A 19 -6.57 -26.57 8.88
N GLY A 20 -7.27 -26.13 9.93
CA GLY A 20 -6.64 -25.60 11.15
C GLY A 20 -5.84 -24.32 10.87
N GLU A 21 -4.54 -24.36 11.13
CA GLU A 21 -3.58 -23.26 10.87
C GLU A 21 -2.83 -23.42 9.53
N ALA A 22 -3.10 -24.48 8.78
CA ALA A 22 -2.46 -24.74 7.49
C ALA A 22 -3.37 -24.37 6.32
N PHE A 23 -2.75 -23.94 5.22
CA PHE A 23 -3.38 -23.75 3.92
C PHE A 23 -2.98 -24.89 2.99
N ILE A 24 -3.95 -25.51 2.33
CA ILE A 24 -3.73 -26.60 1.37
C ILE A 24 -4.00 -26.08 -0.04
N VAL A 25 -3.00 -26.21 -0.91
CA VAL A 25 -3.04 -25.80 -2.31
C VAL A 25 -2.83 -27.01 -3.22
N ALA A 26 -3.50 -27.04 -4.37
CA ALA A 26 -3.49 -28.19 -5.27
C ALA A 26 -2.30 -28.20 -6.23
N ASN A 27 -1.71 -27.04 -6.53
CA ASN A 27 -0.66 -26.88 -7.52
C ASN A 27 0.27 -25.69 -7.20
N LEU A 28 1.35 -25.57 -7.97
CA LEU A 28 2.36 -24.52 -7.79
C LEU A 28 1.80 -23.11 -8.03
N ASP A 29 0.82 -22.97 -8.92
CA ASP A 29 0.21 -21.67 -9.24
C ASP A 29 -0.61 -21.15 -8.05
N GLU A 30 -1.39 -22.01 -7.41
CA GLU A 30 -2.12 -21.69 -6.17
C GLU A 30 -1.17 -21.37 -5.02
N LEU A 31 -0.04 -22.08 -4.91
CA LEU A 31 1.00 -21.77 -3.93
C LEU A 31 1.58 -20.37 -4.16
N ALA A 32 1.91 -20.03 -5.41
CA ALA A 32 2.44 -18.72 -5.77
C ALA A 32 1.44 -17.60 -5.39
N HIS A 33 0.16 -17.77 -5.74
CA HIS A 33 -0.88 -16.80 -5.36
C HIS A 33 -1.03 -16.65 -3.84
N LEU A 34 -1.01 -17.76 -3.09
CA LEU A 34 -1.07 -17.73 -1.63
C LEU A 34 0.12 -16.97 -1.03
N LEU A 35 1.33 -17.26 -1.50
CA LEU A 35 2.55 -16.61 -1.01
C LEU A 35 2.58 -15.13 -1.36
N CYS A 36 2.18 -14.74 -2.58
CA CYS A 36 2.03 -13.33 -2.95
C CYS A 36 1.03 -12.61 -2.04
N ARG A 37 -0.11 -13.24 -1.72
CA ARG A 37 -1.10 -12.65 -0.80
C ARG A 37 -0.57 -12.56 0.63
N ALA A 38 0.09 -13.60 1.12
CA ALA A 38 0.69 -13.61 2.44
C ALA A 38 1.78 -12.54 2.57
N ALA A 39 2.62 -12.38 1.54
CA ALA A 39 3.63 -11.32 1.48
C ALA A 39 2.99 -9.93 1.45
N ALA A 40 1.93 -9.71 0.65
CA ALA A 40 1.20 -8.44 0.64
C ALA A 40 0.59 -8.11 2.01
N LEU A 41 0.05 -9.12 2.72
CA LEU A 41 -0.48 -8.95 4.07
C LEU A 41 0.64 -8.71 5.10
N ALA A 42 1.78 -9.39 4.99
CA ALA A 42 2.93 -9.21 5.86
C ALA A 42 3.65 -7.88 5.63
N GLN A 43 3.66 -7.36 4.39
CA GLN A 43 4.14 -6.00 4.12
C GLN A 43 3.17 -4.94 4.68
N ALA A 44 1.87 -5.26 4.72
CA ALA A 44 0.89 -4.40 5.35
C ALA A 44 0.91 -4.46 6.89
N LEU A 45 1.64 -5.41 7.50
CA LEU A 45 1.75 -5.62 8.95
C LEU A 45 3.16 -6.15 9.30
N PRO A 46 4.14 -5.34 9.79
CA PRO A 46 4.01 -4.02 10.44
C PRO A 46 4.85 -2.88 9.83
N ASP A 47 4.43 -1.64 10.07
CA ASP A 47 5.09 -0.31 10.00
C ASP A 47 6.02 0.07 8.83
N GLN A 48 6.33 -0.81 7.87
CA GLN A 48 7.34 -0.53 6.84
C GLN A 48 6.96 0.69 5.98
N THR A 49 5.69 0.82 5.59
CA THR A 49 5.21 2.01 4.86
C THR A 49 5.35 3.30 5.69
N SER A 50 5.15 3.24 7.01
CA SER A 50 5.34 4.38 7.90
C SER A 50 6.82 4.75 8.03
N ILE A 51 7.69 3.74 8.16
CA ILE A 51 9.15 3.91 8.24
C ILE A 51 9.69 4.53 6.94
N ASP A 52 9.27 4.00 5.79
CA ASP A 52 9.69 4.48 4.48
C ASP A 52 9.23 5.93 4.25
N PHE A 53 8.02 6.27 4.71
CA PHE A 53 7.50 7.63 4.68
C PHE A 53 8.28 8.59 5.58
N GLU A 54 8.59 8.19 6.80
CA GLU A 54 9.40 9.00 7.72
C GLU A 54 10.79 9.28 7.14
N SER A 55 11.41 8.26 6.54
CA SER A 55 12.71 8.41 5.86
C SER A 55 12.62 9.38 4.69
N GLN A 56 11.64 9.23 3.80
CA GLN A 56 11.47 10.13 2.66
C GLN A 56 11.16 11.57 3.08
N CYS A 57 10.32 11.75 4.10
CA CYS A 57 10.04 13.09 4.64
C CYS A 57 11.31 13.74 5.18
N LYS A 58 12.14 12.98 5.89
CA LYS A 58 13.41 13.48 6.42
C LYS A 58 14.37 13.87 5.29
N ASP A 59 14.54 13.01 4.29
CA ASP A 59 15.42 13.25 3.15
C ASP A 59 14.98 14.48 2.33
N GLU A 60 13.68 14.69 2.15
CA GLU A 60 13.15 15.90 1.49
C GLU A 60 13.31 17.15 2.34
N LEU A 61 13.12 17.06 3.66
CA LEU A 61 13.31 18.19 4.57
C LEU A 61 14.77 18.63 4.65
N ASP A 62 15.72 17.68 4.63
CA ASP A 62 17.16 17.96 4.68
C ASP A 62 17.66 18.76 3.46
N LYS A 63 16.88 18.82 2.37
CA LYS A 63 17.18 19.68 1.20
C LYS A 63 16.91 21.17 1.45
N PHE A 64 16.17 21.51 2.50
CA PHE A 64 15.88 22.89 2.87
C PHE A 64 16.87 23.40 3.92
N SER A 65 17.14 24.71 3.96
CA SER A 65 18.02 25.25 5.00
C SER A 65 17.34 25.19 6.37
N THR A 66 18.12 25.00 7.44
CA THR A 66 17.60 24.79 8.80
C THR A 66 16.75 25.95 9.34
N ASN A 67 16.87 27.15 8.76
CA ASN A 67 16.02 28.30 9.08
C ASN A 67 14.68 28.30 8.33
N LEU A 68 14.60 27.65 7.17
CA LEU A 68 13.37 27.43 6.41
C LEU A 68 12.57 26.25 6.98
N ILE A 69 13.22 25.19 7.49
CA ILE A 69 12.54 24.02 8.11
C ILE A 69 11.82 24.38 9.41
N LYS A 70 12.25 25.42 10.12
CA LYS A 70 11.54 25.94 11.31
C LYS A 70 10.14 26.48 11.00
N ASP A 71 9.84 26.71 9.72
CA ASP A 71 8.50 27.03 9.24
C ASP A 71 7.70 25.73 9.11
N THR A 72 6.81 25.48 10.08
CA THR A 72 5.97 24.29 10.17
C THR A 72 5.12 24.05 8.92
N GLU A 73 4.90 25.07 8.10
CA GLU A 73 4.21 24.95 6.81
C GLU A 73 5.01 24.17 5.76
N ILE A 74 6.34 24.26 5.73
CA ILE A 74 7.16 23.48 4.78
C ILE A 74 7.08 22.00 5.15
N GLU A 75 7.26 21.67 6.44
CA GLU A 75 7.10 20.31 6.93
C GLU A 75 5.70 19.76 6.63
N ARG A 76 4.65 20.54 6.89
CA ARG A 76 3.27 20.16 6.58
C ARG A 76 3.07 19.89 5.09
N MET A 77 3.62 20.72 4.20
CA MET A 77 3.51 20.52 2.76
C MET A 77 4.26 19.27 2.28
N VAL A 78 5.48 19.04 2.76
CA VAL A 78 6.29 17.85 2.41
C VAL A 78 5.57 16.59 2.84
N ARG A 79 5.12 16.52 4.10
CA ARG A 79 4.37 15.37 4.63
C ARG A 79 3.06 15.13 3.89
N GLN A 80 2.28 16.17 3.58
CA GLN A 80 1.03 16.02 2.84
C GLN A 80 1.24 15.51 1.41
N ARG A 81 2.21 16.06 0.68
CA ARG A 81 2.48 15.65 -0.72
C ARG A 81 3.13 14.27 -0.79
N GLY A 82 4.16 14.04 0.02
CA GLY A 82 4.83 12.74 0.10
C GLY A 82 3.88 11.65 0.55
N GLY A 83 3.03 11.95 1.54
CA GLY A 83 2.08 11.01 2.09
C GLY A 83 1.04 10.55 1.07
N GLN A 84 0.52 11.46 0.25
CA GLN A 84 -0.42 11.10 -0.82
C GLN A 84 0.22 10.21 -1.90
N GLN A 85 1.48 10.46 -2.26
CA GLN A 85 2.19 9.69 -3.29
C GLN A 85 2.50 8.27 -2.79
N ILE A 86 3.04 8.14 -1.58
CA ILE A 86 3.35 6.84 -0.97
C ILE A 86 2.06 6.04 -0.76
N PHE A 87 1.03 6.69 -0.22
CA PHE A 87 -0.28 6.06 -0.01
C PHE A 87 -0.86 5.51 -1.32
N ARG A 88 -0.80 6.30 -2.40
CA ARG A 88 -1.25 5.86 -3.72
C ARG A 88 -0.47 4.64 -4.20
N GLN A 89 0.86 4.65 -4.06
CA GLN A 89 1.70 3.56 -4.51
C GLN A 89 1.40 2.27 -3.73
N ALA A 90 1.35 2.36 -2.41
CA ALA A 90 1.06 1.23 -1.54
C ALA A 90 -0.34 0.65 -1.79
N MET A 91 -1.33 1.51 -2.05
CA MET A 91 -2.69 1.10 -2.46
C MET A 91 -2.68 0.33 -3.79
N LEU A 92 -2.02 0.88 -4.83
CA LEU A 92 -1.96 0.22 -6.13
C LEU A 92 -1.28 -1.14 -6.05
N GLU A 93 -0.19 -1.24 -5.29
CA GLU A 93 0.52 -2.50 -5.07
C GLU A 93 -0.35 -3.52 -4.34
N TYR A 94 -1.03 -3.10 -3.28
CA TYR A 94 -1.91 -3.97 -2.49
C TYR A 94 -3.08 -4.53 -3.29
N TRP A 95 -3.72 -3.69 -4.11
CA TRP A 95 -4.86 -4.09 -4.93
C TRP A 95 -4.46 -4.71 -6.29
N GLY A 96 -3.17 -4.87 -6.56
CA GLY A 96 -2.67 -5.46 -7.81
C GLY A 96 -2.96 -4.60 -9.04
N ASN A 97 -2.84 -3.27 -8.90
CA ASN A 97 -3.10 -2.27 -9.93
C ASN A 97 -4.54 -2.31 -10.49
N ALA A 98 -5.51 -2.79 -9.71
CA ALA A 98 -6.90 -2.93 -10.12
C ALA A 98 -7.88 -2.38 -9.07
N CYS A 99 -9.02 -1.85 -9.52
CA CYS A 99 -10.10 -1.41 -8.64
C CYS A 99 -10.60 -2.56 -7.76
N ALA A 100 -10.71 -2.32 -6.46
CA ALA A 100 -11.15 -3.30 -5.46
C ALA A 100 -12.55 -3.87 -5.76
N PHE A 101 -13.44 -3.06 -6.35
CA PHE A 101 -14.84 -3.41 -6.59
C PHE A 101 -15.11 -3.87 -8.02
N THR A 102 -14.61 -3.12 -9.00
CA THR A 102 -14.92 -3.36 -10.42
C THR A 102 -13.87 -4.22 -11.13
N GLY A 103 -12.66 -4.35 -10.56
CA GLY A 103 -11.54 -5.05 -11.18
C GLY A 103 -10.90 -4.31 -12.36
N ILE A 104 -11.29 -3.05 -12.64
CA ILE A 104 -10.67 -2.23 -13.69
C ILE A 104 -9.18 -2.07 -13.39
N ALA A 105 -8.32 -2.51 -14.30
CA ALA A 105 -6.86 -2.48 -14.16
C ALA A 105 -6.21 -1.40 -15.04
N LEU A 106 -6.65 -0.15 -14.90
CA LEU A 106 -6.12 1.01 -15.60
C LEU A 106 -5.63 2.05 -14.57
N PRO A 107 -4.36 2.00 -14.15
CA PRO A 107 -3.84 2.81 -13.04
C PRO A 107 -4.11 4.31 -13.17
N GLU A 108 -4.14 4.84 -14.39
CA GLU A 108 -4.35 6.25 -14.70
C GLU A 108 -5.75 6.76 -14.28
N VAL A 109 -6.73 5.87 -14.21
CA VAL A 109 -8.10 6.22 -13.77
C VAL A 109 -8.40 5.80 -12.33
N LEU A 110 -7.54 4.98 -11.72
CA LEU A 110 -7.69 4.58 -10.32
C LEU A 110 -7.37 5.74 -9.40
N ARG A 111 -8.24 6.01 -8.43
CA ARG A 111 -8.05 7.06 -7.42
C ARG A 111 -7.86 6.43 -6.05
N ALA A 112 -6.69 6.64 -5.45
CA ALA A 112 -6.47 6.27 -4.04
C ALA A 112 -7.40 7.10 -3.15
N SER A 113 -8.29 6.41 -2.45
CA SER A 113 -9.29 6.97 -1.56
C SER A 113 -9.15 6.34 -0.18
N HIS A 114 -9.32 7.16 0.86
CA HIS A 114 -9.32 6.67 2.23
C HIS A 114 -10.70 6.17 2.65
N ALA A 115 -10.74 5.09 3.44
CA ALA A 115 -11.97 4.62 4.09
C ALA A 115 -12.36 5.51 5.27
N LYS A 116 -11.40 5.78 6.14
CA LYS A 116 -11.47 6.77 7.20
C LYS A 116 -10.99 8.12 6.63
N PRO A 117 -11.81 9.19 6.68
CA PRO A 117 -11.42 10.48 6.14
C PRO A 117 -10.07 10.97 6.70
N TRP A 118 -9.23 11.56 5.84
CA TRP A 118 -7.89 12.03 6.21
C TRP A 118 -7.87 12.94 7.45
N LEU A 119 -8.91 13.76 7.62
CA LEU A 119 -9.08 14.68 8.75
C LEU A 119 -9.32 13.94 10.07
N GLU A 120 -9.91 12.75 10.03
CA GLU A 120 -10.23 11.94 11.21
C GLU A 120 -9.09 11.00 11.59
N CYS A 121 -8.07 10.82 10.74
CA CYS A 121 -6.89 10.04 11.08
C CYS A 121 -6.06 10.74 12.16
N LEU A 122 -5.72 10.00 13.22
CA LEU A 122 -5.04 10.49 14.42
C LEU A 122 -3.52 10.59 14.25
N SER A 123 -2.96 9.87 13.29
CA SER A 123 -1.51 9.82 13.03
C SER A 123 -1.20 9.71 11.53
N ASP A 124 0.05 9.99 11.17
CA ASP A 124 0.55 9.76 9.80
C ASP A 124 0.57 8.27 9.47
N ALA A 125 0.83 7.39 10.44
CA ALA A 125 0.72 5.94 10.25
C ALA A 125 -0.70 5.52 9.81
N GLU A 126 -1.75 6.06 10.43
CA GLU A 126 -3.15 5.75 10.05
C GLU A 126 -3.55 6.38 8.69
N ARG A 127 -2.90 7.49 8.31
CA ARG A 127 -3.08 8.12 6.99
C ARG A 127 -2.42 7.32 5.86
N LEU A 128 -1.39 6.57 6.20
CA LEU A 128 -0.59 5.79 5.26
C LEU A 128 -0.90 4.29 5.35
N GLU A 129 -1.83 3.92 6.23
CA GLU A 129 -2.26 2.55 6.41
C GLU A 129 -2.93 2.04 5.14
N VAL A 130 -2.37 0.97 4.57
CA VAL A 130 -2.83 0.37 3.32
C VAL A 130 -4.24 -0.21 3.46
N PHE A 131 -4.62 -0.69 4.64
CA PHE A 131 -5.98 -1.18 4.92
C PHE A 131 -7.03 -0.07 4.94
N ASN A 132 -6.58 1.17 5.13
CA ASN A 132 -7.43 2.35 5.00
C ASN A 132 -7.56 2.80 3.52
N ALA A 133 -7.02 2.05 2.55
CA ALA A 133 -6.96 2.44 1.15
C ALA A 133 -7.85 1.60 0.23
N PHE A 134 -8.56 2.26 -0.68
CA PHE A 134 -9.23 1.63 -1.81
C PHE A 134 -9.14 2.50 -3.09
N CYS A 135 -9.43 1.87 -4.22
CA CYS A 135 -9.46 2.49 -5.55
C CYS A 135 -10.80 2.33 -6.27
#